data_AF-A0A835YAR5-F1
#
_entry.id   AF-A0A835YAR5-F1
#
_cell.length_a   1.000
_cell.length_b   1.000
_cell.length_c   1.000
_cell.angle_alpha   90.00
_cell.angle_beta   90.00
_cell.angle_gamma   90.00
#
_symmetry.space_group_name_H-M   'P 1'
#
loop_
_entity.id
_entity.type
_entity.pdbx_description
1 polymer ?
#
loop_
_entity_poly.entity_id
_entity_poly.type
_entity_poly.pdbx_seq_one_letter_code
_entity_poly.pdbx_strand_id
1 'polypeptide(L)'
;MRTSLGANTLCGRASRPSIRPANALRSTVVLRAAVPDIIRNSKKDDLLFARTPTGGEWLHVAEDGGDTLTARWKGQVLRFTATSAVWDAERIGSYPPADGLLAQAFPELQPKLAGGELHDHAGAAPAGIAGATRVYSLAELEAAAAADASLWCDGTVPGAPEKTPLQALTLTAGELVSLMQGKRGIVIVQLWNGFDPSRGQPLYEPWVAQLLEAALGTEGVRGVTSVAPGGVGLTAVLYADKEPWNAWGPHLASFGCQANAVAGSPYYKLLVGRILGYREEAVHGYVRALGGGLTPALIAQVDADLKRLSKAKPKLPWNKEQNSRGKKKEAGAGAGAGASKGAGAPGGKARGGRR
;
A
#
# COMPACT_ATOMS: atom_id res chain seq x y z
N MET A 1 -14.43 25.63 -31.16
CA MET A 1 -14.77 26.48 -29.99
C MET A 1 -13.87 26.07 -28.84
N ARG A 2 -12.91 26.92 -28.49
CA ARG A 2 -12.01 26.77 -27.35
C ARG A 2 -12.74 27.26 -26.11
N THR A 3 -12.93 26.40 -25.11
CA THR A 3 -13.28 26.83 -23.75
C THR A 3 -12.09 26.56 -22.85
N SER A 4 -11.53 27.65 -22.33
CA SER A 4 -10.48 27.65 -21.31
C SER A 4 -11.02 27.05 -20.02
N LEU A 5 -10.33 26.05 -19.48
CA LEU A 5 -10.54 25.61 -18.10
C LEU A 5 -9.62 26.43 -17.22
N GLY A 6 -10.20 27.42 -16.54
CA GLY A 6 -9.54 28.20 -15.51
C GLY A 6 -9.14 27.32 -14.34
N ALA A 7 -7.89 27.42 -13.93
CA ALA A 7 -7.38 26.86 -12.69
C ALA A 7 -8.03 27.64 -11.52
N ASN A 8 -9.01 27.03 -10.87
CA ASN A 8 -9.49 27.48 -9.57
C ASN A 8 -8.88 26.60 -8.48
N THR A 9 -7.80 27.11 -7.93
CA THR A 9 -7.23 26.79 -6.63
C THR A 9 -8.24 27.23 -5.55
N LEU A 10 -8.78 26.31 -4.73
CA LEU A 10 -9.11 26.53 -3.31
C LEU A 10 -9.83 25.34 -2.65
N CYS A 11 -9.13 24.79 -1.65
CA CYS A 11 -9.56 24.28 -0.34
C CYS A 11 -10.32 22.96 -0.15
N GLY A 12 -9.82 22.15 0.80
CA GLY A 12 -10.52 20.97 1.31
C GLY A 12 -9.85 20.05 2.36
N ARG A 13 -8.78 20.44 3.09
CA ARG A 13 -8.56 20.00 4.49
C ARG A 13 -7.44 20.77 5.20
N ALA A 14 -7.81 21.29 6.38
CA ALA A 14 -7.02 21.74 7.53
C ALA A 14 -5.74 22.56 7.25
N SER A 15 -5.86 23.86 7.52
CA SER A 15 -4.77 24.76 7.88
C SER A 15 -3.81 24.07 8.86
N ARG A 16 -2.52 24.00 8.52
CA ARG A 16 -1.46 23.71 9.50
C ARG A 16 -1.49 24.80 10.58
N PRO A 17 -1.61 24.48 11.87
CA PRO A 17 -1.48 25.50 12.90
C PRO A 17 -0.04 26.02 12.91
N SER A 18 0.09 27.34 12.98
CA SER A 18 1.33 28.01 13.38
C SER A 18 1.69 27.51 14.78
N ILE A 19 2.79 26.76 14.87
CA ILE A 19 3.33 26.26 16.12
C ILE A 19 3.95 27.46 16.86
N ARG A 20 3.23 28.01 17.84
CA ARG A 20 3.89 28.62 19.00
C ARG A 20 3.99 27.54 20.09
N PRO A 21 5.17 27.32 20.70
CA PRO A 21 5.32 26.28 21.71
C PRO A 21 4.63 26.73 23.00
N ALA A 22 3.52 26.08 23.34
CA ALA A 22 2.94 26.17 24.68
C ALA A 22 3.59 25.07 25.55
N ASN A 23 4.31 25.53 26.58
CA ASN A 23 4.87 24.72 27.65
C ASN A 23 3.79 23.84 28.32
N ALA A 24 4.00 22.53 28.33
CA ALA A 24 3.34 21.62 29.27
C ALA A 24 4.26 20.43 29.61
N LEU A 25 5.00 20.62 30.71
CA LEU A 25 5.41 19.67 31.76
C LEU A 25 5.78 18.22 31.37
N ARG A 26 7.10 18.06 31.17
CA ARG A 26 8.00 17.03 31.71
C ARG A 26 7.35 15.86 32.48
N SER A 27 7.44 14.67 31.89
CA SER A 27 7.91 13.48 32.59
C SER A 27 8.95 12.78 31.73
N THR A 28 10.19 13.16 32.02
CA THR A 28 11.41 12.70 31.37
C THR A 28 11.78 11.33 31.92
N VAL A 29 11.42 10.27 31.18
CA VAL A 29 12.24 9.05 31.18
C VAL A 29 12.93 9.00 29.84
N VAL A 30 13.95 9.84 29.69
CA VAL A 30 14.91 9.74 28.59
C VAL A 30 15.81 8.57 28.96
N LEU A 31 15.47 7.39 28.45
CA LEU A 31 16.45 6.31 28.29
C LEU A 31 17.51 6.85 27.32
N ARG A 32 18.58 7.44 27.88
CA ARG A 32 19.84 7.69 27.18
C ARG A 32 20.49 6.34 26.87
N ALA A 33 19.89 5.54 26.00
CA ALA A 33 20.70 4.60 25.25
C ALA A 33 21.70 5.45 24.46
N ALA A 34 22.98 5.12 24.53
CA ALA A 34 23.97 5.82 23.76
C ALA A 34 23.55 5.75 22.28
N VAL A 35 23.53 6.90 21.61
CA VAL A 35 23.19 7.05 20.17
C VAL A 35 23.83 5.99 19.26
N PRO A 36 25.05 5.45 19.53
CA PRO A 36 25.62 4.36 18.76
C PRO A 36 24.76 3.08 18.71
N ASP A 37 24.05 2.74 19.79
CA ASP A 37 23.52 1.38 19.97
C ASP A 37 22.28 1.10 19.13
N ILE A 38 21.37 2.07 18.97
CA ILE A 38 20.14 1.83 18.18
C ILE A 38 20.47 1.67 16.71
N ILE A 39 21.38 2.48 16.18
CA ILE A 39 21.78 2.40 14.77
C ILE A 39 22.56 1.10 14.51
N ARG A 40 23.50 0.73 15.40
CA ARG A 40 24.24 -0.55 15.33
C ARG A 40 23.32 -1.78 15.38
N ASN A 41 22.19 -1.68 16.07
CA ASN A 41 21.23 -2.77 16.22
C ASN A 41 20.05 -2.69 15.23
N SER A 42 20.01 -1.68 14.37
CA SER A 42 18.96 -1.55 13.36
C SER A 42 19.14 -2.60 12.29
N LYS A 43 18.04 -3.19 11.85
CA LYS A 43 18.03 -4.25 10.85
C LYS A 43 17.56 -3.71 9.51
N LYS A 44 17.91 -4.41 8.44
CA LYS A 44 17.28 -4.21 7.13
C LYS A 44 15.76 -4.13 7.28
N ASP A 45 15.16 -3.16 6.59
CA ASP A 45 13.73 -2.85 6.58
C ASP A 45 13.15 -2.28 7.89
N ASP A 46 13.98 -1.90 8.86
CA ASP A 46 13.54 -1.02 9.94
C ASP A 46 13.26 0.41 9.43
N LEU A 47 12.27 1.04 10.04
CA LEU A 47 11.97 2.46 9.91
C LEU A 47 12.47 3.19 11.14
N LEU A 48 13.35 4.15 10.92
CA LEU A 48 13.94 4.98 11.95
C LEU A 48 13.40 6.40 11.89
N PHE A 49 13.25 7.02 13.05
CA PHE A 49 13.12 8.47 13.18
C PHE A 49 14.44 9.05 13.68
N ALA A 50 15.13 9.78 12.81
CA ALA A 50 16.45 10.34 13.05
C ALA A 50 16.38 11.83 13.34
N ARG A 51 17.20 12.28 14.29
CA ARG A 51 17.38 13.69 14.63
C ARG A 51 18.52 14.27 13.81
N THR A 52 18.21 15.20 12.93
CA THR A 52 19.16 16.00 12.14
C THR A 52 19.34 17.39 12.78
N PRO A 53 20.36 18.16 12.38
CA PRO A 53 20.50 19.55 12.83
C PRO A 53 19.31 20.44 12.45
N THR A 54 18.58 20.07 11.39
CA THR A 54 17.43 20.82 10.85
C THR A 54 16.08 20.31 11.36
N GLY A 55 16.02 19.20 12.09
CA GLY A 55 14.78 18.65 12.62
C GLY A 55 14.79 17.13 12.79
N GLY A 56 13.63 16.52 12.53
CA GLY A 56 13.45 15.06 12.53
C GLY A 56 13.15 14.54 11.14
N GLU A 57 13.80 13.46 10.74
CA GLU A 57 13.67 12.84 9.43
C GLU A 57 13.40 11.34 9.55
N TRP A 58 12.67 10.79 8.59
CA TRP A 58 12.38 9.36 8.51
C TRP A 58 13.40 8.68 7.62
N LEU A 59 14.01 7.60 8.10
CA LEU A 59 15.01 6.81 7.38
C LEU A 59 14.53 5.37 7.26
N HIS A 60 14.56 4.80 6.07
CA HIS A 60 14.32 3.37 5.85
C HIS A 60 15.66 2.65 5.70
N VAL A 61 15.96 1.70 6.59
CA VAL A 61 17.21 0.94 6.55
C VAL A 61 17.22 0.00 5.36
N ALA A 62 18.18 0.19 4.44
CA ALA A 62 18.36 -0.64 3.26
C ALA A 62 19.31 -1.81 3.51
N GLU A 63 20.41 -1.54 4.23
CA GLU A 63 21.42 -2.53 4.62
C GLU A 63 21.98 -2.19 6.00
N ASP A 64 22.17 -3.22 6.82
CA ASP A 64 22.81 -3.13 8.12
C ASP A 64 24.29 -3.56 8.02
N GLY A 65 25.17 -2.80 8.67
CA GLY A 65 26.60 -2.98 8.52
C GLY A 65 27.41 -2.55 9.73
N GLY A 66 27.09 -3.02 10.94
CA GLY A 66 27.89 -2.79 12.15
C GLY A 66 28.21 -1.31 12.42
N ASP A 67 29.40 -0.85 12.01
CA ASP A 67 29.86 0.54 12.12
C ASP A 67 29.36 1.46 10.99
N THR A 68 28.63 0.91 10.02
CA THR A 68 27.98 1.60 8.90
C THR A 68 26.50 1.25 8.82
N LEU A 69 25.70 2.20 8.36
CA LEU A 69 24.29 2.01 8.08
C LEU A 69 23.98 2.58 6.69
N THR A 70 23.40 1.77 5.81
CA THR A 70 22.86 2.28 4.54
C THR A 70 21.35 2.49 4.70
N ALA A 71 20.86 3.70 4.47
CA ALA A 71 19.44 4.01 4.56
C ALA A 71 18.96 4.87 3.39
N ARG A 72 17.67 4.75 3.09
CA ARG A 72 16.95 5.53 2.08
C ARG A 72 16.27 6.72 2.74
N TRP A 73 16.43 7.88 2.13
CA TRP A 73 15.83 9.13 2.54
C TRP A 73 15.40 9.93 1.33
N LYS A 74 14.09 10.14 1.16
CA LYS A 74 13.50 10.92 0.06
C LYS A 74 14.06 10.53 -1.33
N GLY A 75 14.26 9.23 -1.56
CA GLY A 75 14.79 8.72 -2.84
C GLY A 75 16.32 8.81 -3.00
N GLN A 76 17.04 9.31 -2.00
CA GLN A 76 18.50 9.23 -1.92
C GLN A 76 18.92 8.01 -1.11
N VAL A 77 20.06 7.40 -1.47
CA VAL A 77 20.70 6.35 -0.69
C VAL A 77 21.87 6.98 0.05
N LEU A 78 21.80 6.92 1.38
CA LEU A 78 22.76 7.52 2.29
C LEU A 78 23.52 6.43 3.03
N ARG A 79 24.84 6.57 3.11
CA ARG A 79 25.68 5.80 4.02
C ARG A 79 25.95 6.66 5.25
N PHE A 80 25.65 6.12 6.41
CA PHE A 80 25.97 6.71 7.70
C PHE A 80 27.16 5.98 8.31
N THR A 81 28.18 6.71 8.73
CA THR A 81 29.37 6.17 9.37
C THR A 81 29.49 6.73 10.79
N ALA A 82 29.69 5.85 11.77
CA ALA A 82 29.81 6.27 13.16
C ALA A 82 31.08 7.09 13.40
N THR A 83 30.94 8.28 13.99
CA THR A 83 32.05 9.02 14.61
C THR A 83 31.85 9.09 16.13
N SER A 84 32.73 9.78 16.86
CA SER A 84 32.74 9.80 18.32
C SER A 84 31.48 10.40 18.97
N ALA A 85 30.71 11.22 18.24
CA ALA A 85 29.53 11.91 18.77
C ALA A 85 28.31 11.94 17.84
N VAL A 86 28.49 11.73 16.54
CA VAL A 86 27.45 11.80 15.51
C VAL A 86 27.65 10.70 14.48
N TRP A 87 26.66 10.49 13.62
CA TRP A 87 26.85 9.69 12.42
C TRP A 87 26.93 10.64 11.23
N ASP A 88 28.06 10.64 10.54
CA ASP A 88 28.25 11.43 9.33
C ASP A 88 27.53 10.74 8.17
N ALA A 89 26.89 11.52 7.32
CA ALA A 89 26.09 11.02 6.20
C ALA A 89 26.74 11.36 4.86
N GLU A 90 26.92 10.34 4.04
CA GLU A 90 27.41 10.44 2.67
C GLU A 90 26.29 9.99 1.72
N ARG A 91 25.97 10.80 0.72
CA ARG A 91 25.09 10.34 -0.38
C ARG A 91 25.89 9.43 -1.29
N ILE A 92 25.49 8.16 -1.36
CA ILE A 92 26.15 7.13 -2.18
C ILE A 92 25.34 6.72 -3.40
N GLY A 93 24.11 7.23 -3.55
CA GLY A 93 23.28 6.95 -4.72
C GLY A 93 21.85 7.49 -4.61
N SER A 94 20.98 6.92 -5.44
CA SER A 94 19.55 7.20 -5.50
C SER A 94 18.76 5.91 -5.68
N TYR A 95 17.53 5.87 -5.18
CA TYR A 95 16.62 4.74 -5.35
C TYR A 95 15.18 5.25 -5.58
N PRO A 96 14.42 4.67 -6.53
CA PRO A 96 14.82 3.60 -7.45
C PRO A 96 15.83 4.07 -8.51
N PRO A 97 16.66 3.17 -9.07
CA PRO A 97 17.59 3.52 -10.15
C PRO A 97 16.83 3.71 -11.47
N ALA A 98 17.40 4.51 -12.38
CA ALA A 98 16.76 4.88 -13.65
C ALA A 98 16.61 3.72 -14.65
N ASP A 99 17.37 2.65 -14.48
CA ASP A 99 17.36 1.41 -15.26
C ASP A 99 16.75 0.22 -14.49
N GLY A 100 16.20 0.48 -13.29
CA GLY A 100 15.62 -0.54 -12.42
C GLY A 100 14.27 -1.10 -12.88
N LEU A 101 13.76 -2.07 -12.11
CA LEU A 101 12.49 -2.75 -12.40
C LEU A 101 11.31 -1.79 -12.53
N LEU A 102 11.26 -0.73 -11.70
CA LEU A 102 10.19 0.26 -11.79
C LEU A 102 10.21 1.04 -13.11
N ALA A 103 11.39 1.42 -13.61
CA ALA A 103 11.51 2.12 -14.88
C ALA A 103 11.13 1.21 -16.07
N GLN A 104 11.43 -0.08 -15.96
CA GLN A 104 11.05 -1.08 -16.96
C GLN A 104 9.54 -1.35 -16.96
N ALA A 105 8.93 -1.45 -15.78
CA ALA A 105 7.50 -1.69 -15.62
C ALA A 105 6.64 -0.46 -15.96
N PHE A 106 7.19 0.75 -15.74
CA PHE A 106 6.52 2.02 -16.00
C PHE A 106 7.43 2.93 -16.83
N PRO A 107 7.51 2.75 -18.17
CA PRO A 107 8.44 3.47 -19.04
C PRO A 107 8.32 5.00 -18.94
N GLU A 108 7.13 5.53 -18.66
CA GLU A 108 6.88 6.97 -18.47
C GLU A 108 7.59 7.55 -17.23
N LEU A 109 8.00 6.71 -16.29
CA LEU A 109 8.81 7.10 -15.12
C LEU A 109 10.29 7.26 -15.47
N GLN A 110 10.79 6.55 -16.48
CA GLN A 110 12.20 6.57 -16.88
C GLN A 110 12.76 7.97 -17.09
N PRO A 111 12.13 8.87 -17.88
CA PRO A 111 12.69 10.21 -18.09
C PRO A 111 12.75 11.03 -16.79
N LYS A 112 11.86 10.75 -15.83
CA LYS A 112 11.83 11.43 -14.52
C LYS A 112 12.94 10.96 -13.59
N LEU A 113 13.34 9.69 -13.70
CA LEU A 113 14.48 9.13 -12.97
C LEU A 113 15.81 9.53 -13.61
N ALA A 114 15.95 9.30 -14.93
CA ALA A 114 17.17 9.57 -15.68
C ALA A 114 17.50 11.07 -15.75
N GLY A 115 16.48 11.92 -15.87
CA GLY A 115 16.64 13.38 -15.87
C GLY A 115 16.90 14.00 -14.50
N GLY A 116 16.93 13.20 -13.42
CA GLY A 116 17.11 13.69 -12.05
C GLY A 116 15.88 14.38 -11.45
N GLU A 117 14.89 14.77 -12.27
CA GLU A 117 13.69 15.51 -11.83
C GLU A 117 13.05 14.94 -10.57
N LEU A 118 12.90 13.61 -10.49
CA LEU A 118 12.29 12.97 -9.33
C LEU A 118 13.15 13.11 -8.06
N HIS A 119 14.47 12.92 -8.20
CA HIS A 119 15.43 12.95 -7.09
C HIS A 119 15.75 14.37 -6.62
N ASP A 120 15.67 15.35 -7.51
CA ASP A 120 15.95 16.76 -7.19
C ASP A 120 14.93 17.33 -6.18
N HIS A 121 13.73 16.76 -6.12
CA HIS A 121 12.72 17.10 -5.10
C HIS A 121 13.11 16.72 -3.67
N ALA A 122 14.11 15.85 -3.48
CA ALA A 122 14.54 15.39 -2.16
C ALA A 122 15.22 16.48 -1.32
N GLY A 123 15.78 17.50 -1.99
CA GLY A 123 16.62 18.51 -1.37
C GLY A 123 18.03 17.99 -1.00
N ALA A 124 18.77 18.78 -0.24
CA ALA A 124 20.11 18.40 0.22
C ALA A 124 20.02 17.34 1.33
N ALA A 125 20.82 16.27 1.19
CA ALA A 125 20.98 15.26 2.23
C ALA A 125 21.35 15.91 3.58
N PRO A 126 20.86 15.37 4.72
CA PRO A 126 21.39 15.78 6.01
C PRO A 126 22.90 15.48 6.05
N ALA A 127 23.71 16.38 6.59
CA ALA A 127 25.15 16.17 6.73
C ALA A 127 25.50 15.07 7.76
N GLY A 128 24.57 14.77 8.65
CA GLY A 128 24.70 13.75 9.66
C GLY A 128 23.48 13.68 10.57
N ILE A 129 23.47 12.71 11.48
CA ILE A 129 22.41 12.52 12.48
C ILE A 129 23.00 12.46 13.88
N ALA A 130 22.37 13.18 14.81
CA ALA A 130 22.71 13.18 16.24
C ALA A 130 22.06 12.01 17.00
N GLY A 131 21.26 11.19 16.30
CA GLY A 131 20.78 9.90 16.76
C GLY A 131 19.44 9.53 16.17
N ALA A 132 19.09 8.25 16.30
CA ALA A 132 17.88 7.69 15.72
C ALA A 132 17.15 6.78 16.72
N THR A 133 15.85 6.63 16.51
CA THR A 133 15.01 5.68 17.24
C THR A 133 14.32 4.78 16.24
N ARG A 134 14.37 3.46 16.46
CA ARG A 134 13.56 2.51 15.70
C ARG A 134 12.09 2.73 16.03
N VAL A 135 11.28 2.99 15.01
CA VAL A 135 9.84 3.27 15.17
C VAL A 135 9.00 2.09 14.72
N TYR A 136 9.40 1.40 13.65
CA TYR A 136 8.63 0.32 13.06
C TYR A 136 9.51 -0.56 12.14
N SER A 137 8.96 -1.62 11.56
CA SER A 137 9.59 -2.37 10.47
C SER A 137 8.58 -2.83 9.43
N LEU A 138 9.10 -3.23 8.27
CA LEU A 138 8.27 -3.85 7.24
C LEU A 138 7.58 -5.11 7.73
N ALA A 139 8.28 -5.97 8.48
CA ALA A 139 7.67 -7.19 9.03
C ALA A 139 6.50 -6.88 9.99
N GLU A 140 6.62 -5.81 10.80
CA GLU A 140 5.52 -5.34 11.64
C GLU A 140 4.34 -4.83 10.79
N LEU A 141 4.60 -4.09 9.70
CA LEU A 141 3.58 -3.65 8.75
C LEU A 141 2.85 -4.85 8.11
N GLU A 142 3.60 -5.84 7.64
CA GLU A 142 3.08 -7.05 7.01
C GLU A 142 2.22 -7.86 7.96
N ALA A 143 2.68 -8.04 9.21
CA ALA A 143 1.94 -8.71 10.26
C ALA A 143 0.65 -7.96 10.63
N ALA A 144 0.71 -6.62 10.72
CA ALA A 144 -0.46 -5.80 11.01
C ALA A 144 -1.50 -5.89 9.87
N ALA A 145 -1.07 -5.77 8.61
CA ALA A 145 -1.94 -5.98 7.45
C ALA A 145 -2.52 -7.40 7.40
N ALA A 146 -1.74 -8.41 7.78
CA ALA A 146 -2.18 -9.80 7.86
C ALA A 146 -3.19 -10.03 9.00
N ALA A 147 -3.11 -9.30 10.10
CA ALA A 147 -4.07 -9.36 11.20
C ALA A 147 -5.37 -8.61 10.86
N ASP A 148 -5.27 -7.34 10.50
CA ASP A 148 -6.41 -6.49 10.13
C ASP A 148 -6.00 -5.46 9.08
N ALA A 149 -6.54 -5.59 7.87
CA ALA A 149 -6.22 -4.70 6.76
C ALA A 149 -7.13 -3.45 6.67
N SER A 150 -8.06 -3.27 7.61
CA SER A 150 -9.10 -2.22 7.56
C SER A 150 -8.52 -0.82 7.38
N LEU A 151 -7.42 -0.50 8.05
CA LEU A 151 -6.73 0.79 7.96
C LEU A 151 -6.36 1.17 6.50
N TRP A 152 -5.97 0.18 5.71
CA TRP A 152 -5.49 0.35 4.33
C TRP A 152 -6.56 0.01 3.28
N CYS A 153 -7.60 -0.75 3.65
CA CYS A 153 -8.59 -1.24 2.70
C CYS A 153 -9.92 -0.48 2.71
N ASP A 154 -10.36 0.01 3.86
CA ASP A 154 -11.76 0.38 4.07
C ASP A 154 -12.07 1.85 3.75
N GLY A 155 -11.05 2.69 3.64
CA GLY A 155 -11.22 4.13 3.60
C GLY A 155 -11.60 4.73 4.96
N THR A 156 -11.64 6.07 5.03
CA THR A 156 -11.88 6.78 6.29
C THR A 156 -13.35 7.17 6.41
N VAL A 157 -14.06 6.59 7.38
CA VAL A 157 -15.46 6.93 7.66
C VAL A 157 -15.57 8.30 8.36
N PRO A 158 -16.69 9.02 8.19
CA PRO A 158 -16.95 10.24 8.95
C PRO A 158 -16.83 10.02 10.45
N GLY A 159 -16.14 10.93 11.16
CA GLY A 159 -15.93 10.84 12.60
C GLY A 159 -14.85 9.83 13.04
N ALA A 160 -14.17 9.15 12.11
CA ALA A 160 -13.02 8.32 12.46
C ALA A 160 -11.91 9.17 13.11
N PRO A 161 -11.14 8.59 14.07
CA PRO A 161 -10.02 9.29 14.67
C PRO A 161 -8.99 9.70 13.61
N GLU A 162 -8.27 10.78 13.88
CA GLU A 162 -7.15 11.18 13.04
C GLU A 162 -6.07 10.09 13.03
N LYS A 163 -5.45 9.89 11.87
CA LYS A 163 -4.36 8.93 11.73
C LYS A 163 -3.15 9.44 12.49
N THR A 164 -2.44 8.53 13.16
CA THR A 164 -1.14 8.86 13.73
C THR A 164 -0.14 9.19 12.61
N PRO A 165 0.96 9.92 12.89
CA PRO A 165 1.99 10.19 11.89
C PRO A 165 2.55 8.91 11.24
N LEU A 166 2.76 7.84 12.03
CA LEU A 166 3.21 6.55 11.52
C LEU A 166 2.18 5.90 10.60
N GLN A 167 0.89 5.94 10.97
CA GLN A 167 -0.17 5.41 10.12
C GLN A 167 -0.24 6.17 8.80
N ALA A 168 -0.20 7.51 8.83
CA ALA A 168 -0.22 8.33 7.63
C ALA A 168 0.98 8.05 6.71
N LEU A 169 2.17 7.91 7.28
CA LEU A 169 3.42 7.65 6.56
C LEU A 169 3.47 6.26 5.90
N THR A 170 2.71 5.29 6.42
CA THR A 170 2.73 3.88 5.97
C THR A 170 1.47 3.47 5.22
N LEU A 171 0.61 4.43 4.83
CA LEU A 171 -0.64 4.13 4.13
C LEU A 171 -0.39 3.41 2.80
N THR A 172 0.40 4.01 1.92
CA THR A 172 0.69 3.46 0.58
C THR A 172 1.36 2.08 0.68
N ALA A 173 2.32 1.94 1.61
CA ALA A 173 3.01 0.67 1.85
C ALA A 173 2.05 -0.43 2.31
N GLY A 174 1.17 -0.14 3.27
CA GLY A 174 0.20 -1.12 3.75
C GLY A 174 -0.90 -1.46 2.73
N GLU A 175 -1.24 -0.54 1.83
CA GLU A 175 -2.11 -0.82 0.68
C GLU A 175 -1.47 -1.85 -0.27
N LEU A 176 -0.19 -1.66 -0.62
CA LEU A 176 0.58 -2.61 -1.45
C LEU A 176 0.68 -3.99 -0.79
N VAL A 177 1.01 -4.03 0.49
CA VAL A 177 1.01 -5.28 1.28
C VAL A 177 -0.36 -5.94 1.25
N SER A 178 -1.44 -5.18 1.46
CA SER A 178 -2.80 -5.70 1.43
C SER A 178 -3.20 -6.26 0.06
N LEU A 179 -2.72 -5.64 -1.03
CA LEU A 179 -2.88 -6.17 -2.38
C LEU A 179 -2.19 -7.53 -2.51
N MET A 180 -0.89 -7.62 -2.19
CA MET A 180 -0.11 -8.86 -2.30
C MET A 180 -0.68 -10.00 -1.43
N GLN A 181 -1.22 -9.67 -0.25
CA GLN A 181 -1.87 -10.64 0.63
C GLN A 181 -3.29 -11.06 0.18
N GLY A 182 -3.78 -10.55 -0.95
CA GLY A 182 -5.11 -10.88 -1.46
C GLY A 182 -6.24 -10.04 -0.88
N LYS A 183 -5.97 -9.18 0.12
CA LYS A 183 -6.98 -8.47 0.93
C LYS A 183 -7.50 -7.20 0.30
N ARG A 184 -6.87 -6.73 -0.77
CA ARG A 184 -7.30 -5.59 -1.58
C ARG A 184 -7.14 -5.94 -3.06
N GLY A 185 -8.06 -5.50 -3.91
CA GLY A 185 -8.03 -5.85 -5.33
C GLY A 185 -7.36 -4.82 -6.24
N ILE A 186 -7.31 -3.53 -5.83
CA ILE A 186 -6.70 -2.43 -6.60
C ILE A 186 -5.98 -1.48 -5.64
N VAL A 187 -4.79 -1.02 -6.02
CA VAL A 187 -4.01 0.01 -5.33
C VAL A 187 -3.55 1.05 -6.35
N ILE A 188 -3.48 2.31 -5.94
CA ILE A 188 -2.90 3.37 -6.76
C ILE A 188 -1.71 4.00 -6.02
N VAL A 189 -0.59 4.15 -6.72
CA VAL A 189 0.66 4.70 -6.17
C VAL A 189 1.09 5.88 -7.01
N GLN A 190 1.22 7.07 -6.42
CA GLN A 190 1.77 8.23 -7.13
C GLN A 190 3.26 8.00 -7.37
N LEU A 191 3.65 7.77 -8.63
CA LEU A 191 5.05 7.60 -9.02
C LEU A 191 5.76 8.94 -9.13
N TRP A 192 5.07 9.96 -9.66
CA TRP A 192 5.59 11.30 -9.79
C TRP A 192 4.48 12.34 -9.66
N ASN A 193 4.70 13.32 -8.80
CA ASN A 193 3.85 14.47 -8.55
C ASN A 193 4.51 15.73 -9.12
N GLY A 194 4.19 16.07 -10.37
CA GLY A 194 4.72 17.25 -11.06
C GLY A 194 3.88 18.52 -10.89
N PHE A 195 2.65 18.41 -10.39
CA PHE A 195 1.73 19.54 -10.25
C PHE A 195 1.81 20.23 -8.87
N ASP A 196 2.34 19.57 -7.84
CA ASP A 196 2.54 20.18 -6.52
C ASP A 196 3.84 19.68 -5.85
N PRO A 197 4.99 20.28 -6.21
CA PRO A 197 6.29 19.94 -5.63
C PRO A 197 6.35 20.06 -4.10
N SER A 198 5.54 20.94 -3.51
CA SER A 198 5.57 21.22 -2.07
C SER A 198 5.09 20.05 -1.21
N ARG A 199 4.32 19.14 -1.82
CA ARG A 199 3.80 17.92 -1.19
C ARG A 199 4.77 16.75 -1.24
N GLY A 200 5.94 16.92 -1.86
CA GLY A 200 6.92 15.86 -2.04
C GLY A 200 6.48 14.78 -3.02
N GLN A 201 7.24 13.69 -3.04
CA GLN A 201 7.05 12.55 -3.94
C GLN A 201 6.64 11.31 -3.11
N PRO A 202 5.38 10.84 -3.21
CA PRO A 202 4.91 9.68 -2.43
C PRO A 202 5.65 8.38 -2.73
N LEU A 203 6.27 8.24 -3.91
CA LEU A 203 7.14 7.10 -4.22
C LEU A 203 8.28 6.93 -3.20
N TYR A 204 8.67 8.01 -2.53
CA TYR A 204 9.74 8.01 -1.52
C TYR A 204 9.25 7.87 -0.08
N GLU A 205 7.95 7.64 0.13
CA GLU A 205 7.46 7.17 1.43
C GLU A 205 8.10 5.80 1.78
N PRO A 206 8.25 5.47 3.07
CA PRO A 206 8.91 4.25 3.49
C PRO A 206 8.36 3.01 2.80
N TRP A 207 9.27 2.17 2.31
CA TRP A 207 9.02 0.91 1.61
C TRP A 207 8.22 0.98 0.30
N VAL A 208 7.67 2.12 -0.11
CA VAL A 208 6.76 2.17 -1.28
C VAL A 208 7.43 1.67 -2.56
N ALA A 209 8.61 2.19 -2.91
CA ALA A 209 9.31 1.78 -4.13
C ALA A 209 9.65 0.28 -4.15
N GLN A 210 10.14 -0.29 -3.04
CA GLN A 210 10.48 -1.73 -3.00
C GLN A 210 9.23 -2.62 -2.95
N LEU A 211 8.17 -2.18 -2.27
CA LEU A 211 6.91 -2.93 -2.23
C LEU A 211 6.19 -2.87 -3.56
N LEU A 212 6.38 -1.80 -4.33
CA LEU A 212 5.89 -1.70 -5.68
C LEU A 212 6.59 -2.71 -6.60
N GLU A 213 7.91 -2.85 -6.49
CA GLU A 213 8.68 -3.92 -7.18
C GLU A 213 8.22 -5.32 -6.75
N ALA A 214 8.04 -5.55 -5.45
CA ALA A 214 7.55 -6.83 -4.93
C ALA A 214 6.12 -7.15 -5.40
N ALA A 215 5.24 -6.15 -5.47
CA ALA A 215 3.87 -6.30 -5.95
C ALA A 215 3.84 -6.67 -7.45
N LEU A 216 4.71 -6.07 -8.27
CA LEU A 216 4.85 -6.44 -9.69
C LEU A 216 5.39 -7.86 -9.88
N GLY A 217 6.18 -8.36 -8.93
CA GLY A 217 6.65 -9.76 -8.90
C GLY A 217 5.64 -10.76 -8.32
N THR A 218 4.52 -10.30 -7.74
CA THR A 218 3.51 -11.16 -7.12
C THR A 218 2.61 -11.79 -8.19
N GLU A 219 2.48 -13.11 -8.17
CA GLU A 219 1.62 -13.83 -9.12
C GLU A 219 0.18 -13.32 -9.08
N GLY A 220 -0.39 -13.05 -10.25
CA GLY A 220 -1.75 -12.56 -10.39
C GLY A 220 -1.92 -11.08 -10.03
N VAL A 221 -0.83 -10.30 -9.91
CA VAL A 221 -0.88 -8.83 -9.87
C VAL A 221 -0.43 -8.27 -11.22
N ARG A 222 -1.14 -7.26 -11.72
CA ARG A 222 -0.76 -6.47 -12.90
C ARG A 222 -0.60 -5.01 -12.54
N GLY A 223 0.18 -4.28 -13.32
CA GLY A 223 0.36 -2.83 -13.21
C GLY A 223 0.07 -2.14 -14.54
N VAL A 224 -0.48 -0.93 -14.48
CA VAL A 224 -0.62 -0.03 -15.63
C VAL A 224 -0.38 1.41 -15.21
N THR A 225 0.15 2.24 -16.10
CA THR A 225 0.36 3.67 -15.86
C THR A 225 -0.93 4.46 -16.07
N SER A 226 -1.14 5.44 -15.21
CA SER A 226 -2.18 6.46 -15.31
C SER A 226 -1.52 7.83 -15.39
N VAL A 227 -1.52 8.41 -16.59
CA VAL A 227 -0.86 9.67 -16.89
C VAL A 227 -1.86 10.82 -16.75
N ALA A 228 -1.52 11.82 -15.93
CA ALA A 228 -2.37 12.99 -15.78
C ALA A 228 -2.44 13.77 -17.11
N PRO A 229 -3.58 14.42 -17.43
CA PRO A 229 -3.65 15.34 -18.55
C PRO A 229 -2.53 16.39 -18.51
N GLY A 230 -1.86 16.60 -19.64
CA GLY A 230 -0.70 17.50 -19.72
C GLY A 230 0.60 16.90 -19.20
N GLY A 231 0.62 15.63 -18.80
CA GLY A 231 1.83 14.94 -18.38
C GLY A 231 2.45 15.53 -17.11
N VAL A 232 1.63 16.03 -16.19
CA VAL A 232 2.07 16.68 -14.92
C VAL A 232 1.99 15.75 -13.70
N GLY A 233 1.63 14.49 -13.91
CA GLY A 233 1.53 13.49 -12.85
C GLY A 233 1.52 12.08 -13.44
N LEU A 234 2.12 11.16 -12.71
CA LEU A 234 2.17 9.74 -13.07
C LEU A 234 1.80 8.90 -11.86
N THR A 235 0.82 8.01 -12.04
CA THR A 235 0.35 7.06 -11.03
C THR A 235 0.43 5.65 -11.58
N ALA A 236 0.93 4.70 -10.79
CA ALA A 236 0.77 3.28 -11.07
C ALA A 236 -0.58 2.81 -10.52
N VAL A 237 -1.35 2.10 -11.35
CA VAL A 237 -2.54 1.37 -10.93
C VAL A 237 -2.19 -0.11 -10.91
N LEU A 238 -2.13 -0.69 -9.70
CA LEU A 238 -1.90 -2.11 -9.51
C LEU A 238 -3.21 -2.80 -9.21
N TYR A 239 -3.43 -3.96 -9.79
CA TYR A 239 -4.70 -4.68 -9.66
C TYR A 239 -4.51 -6.20 -9.74
N ALA A 240 -5.40 -6.92 -9.08
CA ALA A 240 -5.46 -8.37 -9.21
C ALA A 240 -5.93 -8.77 -10.62
N ASP A 241 -5.27 -9.75 -11.23
CA ASP A 241 -5.58 -10.33 -12.53
C ASP A 241 -6.80 -11.26 -12.47
N LYS A 242 -7.88 -10.74 -11.87
CA LYS A 242 -9.15 -11.42 -11.70
C LYS A 242 -10.28 -10.40 -11.84
N GLU A 243 -11.42 -10.86 -12.32
CA GLU A 243 -12.61 -10.03 -12.34
C GLU A 243 -13.11 -9.73 -10.91
N PRO A 244 -13.56 -8.50 -10.62
CA PRO A 244 -13.76 -7.40 -11.56
C PRO A 244 -12.53 -6.49 -11.76
N TRP A 245 -11.45 -6.72 -11.01
CA TRP A 245 -10.31 -5.80 -10.95
C TRP A 245 -9.53 -5.70 -12.26
N ASN A 246 -9.46 -6.78 -13.04
CA ASN A 246 -8.84 -6.76 -14.38
C ASN A 246 -9.56 -5.83 -15.36
N ALA A 247 -10.87 -5.62 -15.20
CA ALA A 247 -11.62 -4.62 -15.98
C ALA A 247 -11.52 -3.23 -15.35
N TRP A 248 -11.61 -3.15 -14.02
CA TRP A 248 -11.67 -1.86 -13.31
C TRP A 248 -10.32 -1.13 -13.24
N GLY A 249 -9.20 -1.85 -13.10
CA GLY A 249 -7.86 -1.26 -13.01
C GLY A 249 -7.46 -0.45 -14.26
N PRO A 250 -7.49 -1.05 -15.46
CA PRO A 250 -7.24 -0.31 -16.70
C PRO A 250 -8.24 0.84 -16.93
N HIS A 251 -9.51 0.66 -16.55
CA HIS A 251 -10.49 1.74 -16.64
C HIS A 251 -10.11 2.93 -15.74
N LEU A 252 -9.69 2.68 -14.51
CA LEU A 252 -9.20 3.71 -13.58
C LEU A 252 -8.02 4.50 -14.18
N ALA A 253 -7.10 3.81 -14.84
CA ALA A 253 -5.96 4.44 -15.51
C ALA A 253 -6.35 5.24 -16.76
N SER A 254 -7.39 4.80 -17.49
CA SER A 254 -7.78 5.38 -18.78
C SER A 254 -8.20 6.85 -18.72
N PHE A 255 -8.64 7.35 -17.57
CA PHE A 255 -9.02 8.75 -17.38
C PHE A 255 -7.98 9.57 -16.61
N GLY A 256 -6.77 9.05 -16.42
CA GLY A 256 -5.65 9.77 -15.81
C GLY A 256 -5.81 9.97 -14.30
N CYS A 257 -6.44 9.03 -13.58
CA CYS A 257 -6.56 9.06 -12.13
C CYS A 257 -5.19 9.25 -11.45
N GLN A 258 -5.10 10.19 -10.50
CA GLN A 258 -3.89 10.46 -9.73
C GLN A 258 -4.12 10.20 -8.26
N ALA A 259 -3.20 9.49 -7.59
CA ALA A 259 -3.32 9.22 -6.16
C ALA A 259 -3.23 10.49 -5.29
N ASN A 260 -2.51 11.52 -5.75
CA ASN A 260 -2.37 12.79 -5.03
C ASN A 260 -3.35 13.90 -5.44
N ALA A 261 -4.26 13.65 -6.40
CA ALA A 261 -5.23 14.64 -6.86
C ALA A 261 -6.66 14.21 -6.54
N VAL A 262 -7.47 15.18 -6.09
CA VAL A 262 -8.89 14.94 -5.84
C VAL A 262 -9.68 15.09 -7.13
N ALA A 263 -10.51 14.10 -7.45
CA ALA A 263 -11.39 14.18 -8.60
C ALA A 263 -12.37 15.36 -8.48
N GLY A 264 -12.50 16.16 -9.54
CA GLY A 264 -13.35 17.35 -9.54
C GLY A 264 -14.84 17.06 -9.37
N SER A 265 -15.37 16.01 -10.02
CA SER A 265 -16.81 15.70 -10.01
C SER A 265 -17.20 14.73 -8.89
N PRO A 266 -18.43 14.85 -8.32
CA PRO A 266 -18.98 13.84 -7.41
C PRO A 266 -19.05 12.43 -8.01
N TYR A 267 -19.32 12.33 -9.32
CA TYR A 267 -19.31 11.08 -10.07
C TYR A 267 -17.96 10.36 -9.96
N TYR A 268 -16.85 11.03 -10.29
CA TYR A 268 -15.54 10.40 -10.26
C TYR A 268 -15.07 10.11 -8.83
N LYS A 269 -15.41 10.96 -7.84
CA LYS A 269 -15.13 10.66 -6.42
C LYS A 269 -15.81 9.34 -6.00
N LEU A 270 -17.08 9.15 -6.38
CA LEU A 270 -17.83 7.93 -6.08
C LEU A 270 -17.29 6.73 -6.85
N LEU A 271 -17.07 6.85 -8.16
CA LEU A 271 -16.56 5.79 -9.03
C LEU A 271 -15.20 5.28 -8.55
N VAL A 272 -14.24 6.18 -8.31
CA VAL A 272 -12.90 5.83 -7.82
C VAL A 272 -12.98 5.13 -6.47
N GLY A 273 -13.78 5.66 -5.53
CA GLY A 273 -13.94 5.03 -4.21
C GLY A 273 -14.49 3.61 -4.27
N ARG A 274 -15.45 3.36 -5.17
CA ARG A 274 -16.01 2.02 -5.41
C ARG A 274 -15.00 1.07 -6.06
N ILE A 275 -14.27 1.53 -7.08
CA ILE A 275 -13.23 0.74 -7.76
C ILE A 275 -12.13 0.31 -6.77
N LEU A 276 -11.69 1.24 -5.92
CA LEU A 276 -10.70 0.98 -4.88
C LEU A 276 -11.22 0.06 -3.76
N GLY A 277 -12.51 -0.25 -3.73
CA GLY A 277 -13.11 -1.15 -2.76
C GLY A 277 -13.27 -0.58 -1.36
N TYR A 278 -13.28 0.76 -1.22
CA TYR A 278 -13.56 1.38 0.07
C TYR A 278 -15.00 1.10 0.53
N ARG A 279 -15.21 1.15 1.86
CA ARG A 279 -16.54 1.01 2.44
C ARG A 279 -17.48 2.09 1.93
N GLU A 280 -18.72 1.70 1.71
CA GLU A 280 -19.74 2.59 1.15
C GLU A 280 -19.90 3.86 1.97
N GLU A 281 -19.93 3.73 3.30
CA GLU A 281 -20.08 4.84 4.23
C GLU A 281 -18.88 5.81 4.17
N ALA A 282 -17.67 5.27 3.95
CA ALA A 282 -16.47 6.08 3.78
C ALA A 282 -16.52 6.88 2.47
N VAL A 283 -16.89 6.24 1.36
CA VAL A 283 -17.01 6.90 0.06
C VAL A 283 -18.11 7.96 0.07
N HIS A 284 -19.30 7.63 0.58
CA HIS A 284 -20.42 8.57 0.64
C HIS A 284 -20.10 9.74 1.57
N GLY A 285 -19.52 9.47 2.73
CA GLY A 285 -19.06 10.49 3.68
C GLY A 285 -18.07 11.45 3.05
N TYR A 286 -17.09 10.93 2.30
CA TYR A 286 -16.10 11.73 1.58
C TYR A 286 -16.73 12.62 0.50
N VAL A 287 -17.63 12.08 -0.32
CA VAL A 287 -18.31 12.85 -1.37
C VAL A 287 -19.14 14.00 -0.77
N ARG A 288 -19.88 13.74 0.32
CA ARG A 288 -20.69 14.77 1.00
C ARG A 288 -19.82 15.85 1.65
N ALA A 289 -18.72 15.46 2.32
CA ALA A 289 -17.83 16.40 3.01
C ALA A 289 -17.17 17.41 2.07
N LEU A 290 -16.95 17.05 0.80
CA LEU A 290 -16.41 17.93 -0.22
C LEU A 290 -17.48 18.69 -1.01
N GLY A 291 -18.69 18.82 -0.47
CA GLY A 291 -19.79 19.57 -1.08
C GLY A 291 -20.38 18.90 -2.33
N GLY A 292 -20.14 17.60 -2.53
CA GLY A 292 -20.70 16.87 -3.66
C GLY A 292 -22.18 16.56 -3.49
N GLY A 293 -22.99 16.87 -4.50
CA GLY A 293 -24.39 16.43 -4.59
C GLY A 293 -24.50 14.92 -4.81
N LEU A 294 -24.36 14.15 -3.74
CA LEU A 294 -24.57 12.70 -3.77
C LEU A 294 -26.07 12.41 -3.82
N THR A 295 -26.56 11.96 -4.98
CA THR A 295 -27.97 11.62 -5.20
C THR A 295 -28.15 10.11 -5.48
N PRO A 296 -29.35 9.54 -5.25
CA PRO A 296 -29.63 8.15 -5.62
C PRO A 296 -29.40 7.86 -7.10
N ALA A 297 -29.72 8.82 -7.98
CA ALA A 297 -29.50 8.71 -9.42
C ALA A 297 -28.01 8.60 -9.76
N LEU A 298 -27.15 9.38 -9.09
CA LEU A 298 -25.70 9.31 -9.28
C LEU A 298 -25.14 7.95 -8.83
N ILE A 299 -25.62 7.43 -7.70
CA ILE A 299 -25.21 6.11 -7.20
C ILE A 299 -25.60 5.03 -8.20
N ALA A 300 -26.86 5.03 -8.65
CA ALA A 300 -27.35 4.07 -9.65
C ALA A 300 -26.57 4.16 -10.97
N GLN A 301 -26.18 5.36 -11.40
CA GLN A 301 -25.35 5.56 -12.59
C GLN A 301 -23.98 4.90 -12.44
N VAL A 302 -23.26 5.15 -11.33
CA VAL A 302 -21.95 4.54 -11.08
C VAL A 302 -22.06 3.01 -11.00
N ASP A 303 -23.08 2.49 -10.33
CA ASP A 303 -23.28 1.03 -10.24
C ASP A 303 -23.57 0.40 -11.62
N ALA A 304 -24.36 1.08 -12.46
CA ALA A 304 -24.63 0.63 -13.82
C ALA A 304 -23.37 0.65 -14.70
N ASP A 305 -22.53 1.67 -14.57
CA ASP A 305 -21.27 1.79 -15.31
C ASP A 305 -20.25 0.73 -14.87
N LEU A 306 -20.10 0.49 -13.56
CA LEU A 306 -19.25 -0.59 -13.04
C LEU A 306 -19.71 -1.97 -13.50
N LYS A 307 -21.02 -2.21 -13.53
CA LYS A 307 -21.61 -3.46 -14.04
C LYS A 307 -21.41 -3.63 -15.55
N ARG A 308 -21.31 -2.53 -16.30
CA ARG A 308 -20.99 -2.55 -17.74
C ARG A 308 -19.53 -2.94 -17.98
N LEU A 309 -18.62 -2.49 -17.12
CA LEU A 309 -17.20 -2.90 -17.15
C LEU A 309 -17.03 -4.37 -16.79
N SER A 310 -17.66 -4.81 -15.70
CA SER A 310 -17.65 -6.21 -15.29
C SER A 310 -18.91 -6.60 -14.55
N LYS A 311 -19.49 -7.74 -14.91
CA LYS A 311 -20.65 -8.33 -14.21
C LYS A 311 -20.24 -9.08 -12.94
N ALA A 312 -18.95 -9.33 -12.73
CA ALA A 312 -18.45 -10.04 -11.56
C ALA A 312 -18.54 -9.17 -10.32
N LYS A 313 -18.79 -9.79 -9.17
CA LYS A 313 -18.71 -9.12 -7.86
C LYS A 313 -17.28 -9.24 -7.32
N PRO A 314 -16.73 -8.19 -6.71
CA PRO A 314 -15.42 -8.28 -6.06
C PRO A 314 -15.47 -9.31 -4.92
N LYS A 315 -14.50 -10.23 -4.90
CA LYS A 315 -14.43 -11.30 -3.88
C LYS A 315 -13.03 -11.42 -3.29
N LEU A 316 -12.87 -10.94 -2.06
CA LEU A 316 -11.62 -11.02 -1.32
C LEU A 316 -11.62 -12.25 -0.38
N PRO A 317 -10.46 -12.84 -0.06
CA PRO A 317 -9.19 -12.53 -0.68
C PRO A 317 -9.12 -13.05 -2.12
N TRP A 318 -8.53 -12.26 -3.02
CA TRP A 318 -8.55 -12.56 -4.46
C TRP A 318 -7.63 -13.73 -4.84
N ASN A 319 -6.58 -13.99 -4.06
CA ASN A 319 -5.56 -15.01 -4.33
C ASN A 319 -5.94 -16.44 -3.87
N LYS A 320 -7.04 -16.63 -3.13
CA LYS A 320 -7.47 -17.99 -2.75
C LYS A 320 -7.99 -18.76 -3.97
N GLU A 321 -7.40 -19.92 -4.24
CA GLU A 321 -7.90 -20.86 -5.25
C GLU A 321 -9.36 -21.21 -4.99
N GLN A 322 -10.18 -21.23 -6.03
CA GLN A 322 -11.57 -21.70 -5.94
C GLN A 322 -11.66 -23.23 -5.88
N ASN A 323 -10.82 -23.89 -5.07
CA ASN A 323 -10.73 -25.35 -4.98
C ASN A 323 -11.84 -26.00 -4.11
N SER A 324 -13.07 -25.48 -4.16
CA SER A 324 -14.22 -26.03 -3.40
C SER A 324 -15.43 -26.42 -4.24
N ARG A 325 -15.33 -26.42 -5.58
CA ARG A 325 -16.36 -27.02 -6.44
C ARG A 325 -15.83 -28.32 -7.05
N GLY A 326 -15.94 -29.44 -6.32
CA GLY A 326 -15.62 -30.73 -6.94
C GLY A 326 -15.49 -31.99 -6.08
N LYS A 327 -15.63 -31.99 -4.75
CA LYS A 327 -15.89 -33.26 -4.05
C LYS A 327 -17.38 -33.59 -4.19
N LYS A 328 -17.72 -34.16 -5.35
CA LYS A 328 -18.99 -34.87 -5.57
C LYS A 328 -19.08 -35.92 -4.46
N LYS A 329 -19.98 -35.71 -3.50
CA LYS A 329 -20.43 -36.79 -2.61
C LYS A 329 -20.89 -37.92 -3.53
N GLU A 330 -20.20 -39.05 -3.51
CA GLU A 330 -20.77 -40.30 -3.98
C GLU A 330 -22.03 -40.55 -3.15
N ALA A 331 -23.18 -40.37 -3.79
CA ALA A 331 -24.45 -40.80 -3.29
C ALA A 331 -24.64 -42.27 -3.69
N GLY A 332 -25.01 -43.09 -2.72
CA GLY A 332 -25.82 -44.28 -2.96
C GLY A 332 -25.07 -45.61 -3.07
N ALA A 333 -24.58 -46.12 -1.94
CA ALA A 333 -24.61 -47.57 -1.74
C ALA A 333 -26.09 -47.95 -1.55
N GLY A 334 -26.69 -48.49 -2.61
CA GLY A 334 -28.07 -48.96 -2.62
C GLY A 334 -28.29 -50.06 -1.59
N ALA A 335 -29.34 -49.88 -0.78
CA ALA A 335 -29.97 -50.94 -0.02
C ALA A 335 -30.62 -51.94 -1.00
N GLY A 336 -30.12 -53.16 -1.03
CA GLY A 336 -30.79 -54.32 -1.57
C GLY A 336 -31.21 -55.23 -0.42
N ALA A 337 -32.48 -55.15 -0.02
CA ALA A 337 -33.09 -56.10 0.90
C ALA A 337 -33.35 -57.43 0.18
N GLY A 338 -32.86 -58.53 0.75
CA GLY A 338 -33.19 -59.90 0.35
C GLY A 338 -33.30 -60.75 1.62
N ALA A 339 -34.44 -61.39 1.79
CA ALA A 339 -34.98 -61.87 3.06
C ALA A 339 -34.32 -63.13 3.64
N SER A 340 -34.55 -63.26 4.95
CA SER A 340 -34.31 -64.34 5.90
C SER A 340 -34.54 -65.79 5.43
N LYS A 341 -33.70 -66.71 5.93
CA LYS A 341 -34.08 -67.81 6.87
C LYS A 341 -32.88 -68.72 7.17
N GLY A 342 -32.75 -69.17 8.43
CA GLY A 342 -32.17 -70.49 8.74
C GLY A 342 -31.06 -70.55 9.79
N ALA A 343 -31.49 -70.80 11.04
CA ALA A 343 -30.81 -71.40 12.19
C ALA A 343 -29.49 -72.18 11.99
N GLY A 344 -28.58 -72.09 12.97
CA GLY A 344 -27.49 -73.06 13.17
C GLY A 344 -26.47 -72.64 14.22
N ALA A 345 -26.29 -73.46 15.25
CA ALA A 345 -25.55 -73.25 16.50
C ALA A 345 -23.99 -73.33 16.36
N PRO A 346 -23.21 -73.06 17.44
CA PRO A 346 -21.77 -72.83 17.38
C PRO A 346 -20.94 -74.11 17.57
N GLY A 347 -19.74 -74.17 16.98
CA GLY A 347 -18.81 -75.29 17.17
C GLY A 347 -17.38 -74.90 16.79
N GLY A 348 -16.47 -74.98 17.76
CA GLY A 348 -15.07 -74.57 17.62
C GLY A 348 -14.09 -75.65 17.15
N LYS A 349 -12.81 -75.40 17.47
CA LYS A 349 -11.56 -76.15 17.17
C LYS A 349 -11.08 -76.02 15.72
N ALA A 350 -9.80 -76.14 15.39
CA ALA A 350 -8.49 -75.97 16.03
C ALA A 350 -7.46 -76.27 14.92
N ARG A 351 -6.27 -75.67 15.01
CA ARG A 351 -4.95 -76.16 14.52
C ARG A 351 -4.81 -76.70 13.07
N GLY A 352 -3.95 -76.01 12.33
CA GLY A 352 -2.60 -76.50 12.04
C GLY A 352 -2.34 -77.17 10.67
N GLY A 353 -1.26 -76.74 10.01
CA GLY A 353 -0.34 -77.66 9.32
C GLY A 353 -0.23 -77.57 7.79
N ARG A 354 0.88 -76.97 7.34
CA ARG A 354 1.68 -77.22 6.12
C ARG A 354 1.20 -78.33 5.16
N ARG A 355 1.14 -78.02 3.87
CA ARG A 355 2.26 -78.16 2.91
C ARG A 355 2.02 -77.28 1.69
#